data_AF-A0A0F9GYA3-F1
#
_entry.id   AF-A0A0F9GYA3-F1
#
_cell.length_a   1.000
_cell.length_b   1.000
_cell.length_c   1.000
_cell.angle_alpha   90.00
_cell.angle_beta   90.00
_cell.angle_gamma   90.00
#
_symmetry.space_group_name_H-M   'P 1'
#
loop_
_entity.id
_entity.type
_entity.pdbx_description
1 polymer ?
#
loop_
_entity_poly.entity_id
_entity_poly.type
_entity_poly.pdbx_seq_one_letter_code
_entity_poly.pdbx_strand_id
1 'polypeptide(L)'
;MSMWVEAYRGGNLMANLEAQVFSSEWVWTELLFDAAFSDIDTIKFYTTNSGYFNDFVLDNIQVSNVPIPAATWLFGSALIGLAGIKRKK
;
A
#
# COMPACT_ATOMS: atom_id res chain seq x y z
N MET A 1 -15.46 9.24 21.72
CA MET A 1 -14.13 9.22 21.05
C MET A 1 -14.41 9.13 19.56
N SER A 2 -13.85 10.02 18.75
CA SER A 2 -14.05 9.98 17.30
C SER A 2 -12.85 9.31 16.62
N MET A 3 -13.16 8.53 15.60
CA MET A 3 -12.19 7.90 14.71
C MET A 3 -12.60 8.23 13.28
N TRP A 4 -11.64 8.52 12.43
CA TRP A 4 -11.91 8.71 11.01
C TRP A 4 -10.86 8.03 10.16
N VAL A 5 -11.27 7.65 8.96
CA VAL A 5 -10.44 6.97 7.98
C VAL A 5 -10.52 7.73 6.67
N GLU A 6 -9.36 7.93 6.07
CA GLU A 6 -9.21 8.66 4.82
C GLU A 6 -8.46 7.81 3.79
N ALA A 7 -9.01 7.75 2.59
CA ALA A 7 -8.42 7.09 1.44
C ALA A 7 -7.92 8.11 0.43
N TYR A 8 -6.71 7.93 -0.09
CA TYR A 8 -6.08 8.84 -1.03
C TYR A 8 -5.61 8.14 -2.33
N ARG A 9 -5.68 8.86 -3.44
CA ARG A 9 -5.08 8.48 -4.73
C ARG A 9 -4.28 9.65 -5.31
N GLY A 10 -2.99 9.43 -5.56
CA GLY A 10 -2.10 10.47 -6.10
C GLY A 10 -2.11 11.74 -5.26
N GLY A 11 -2.22 11.60 -3.92
CA GLY A 11 -2.32 12.71 -2.97
C GLY A 11 -3.70 13.36 -2.83
N ASN A 12 -4.69 12.99 -3.63
CA ASN A 12 -6.06 13.52 -3.53
C ASN A 12 -6.93 12.66 -2.63
N LEU A 13 -7.77 13.27 -1.78
CA LEU A 13 -8.73 12.57 -0.95
C LEU A 13 -9.83 11.95 -1.82
N MET A 14 -10.03 10.64 -1.70
CA MET A 14 -10.99 9.86 -2.47
C MET A 14 -12.23 9.51 -1.66
N ALA A 15 -12.05 9.20 -0.37
CA ALA A 15 -13.14 8.90 0.55
C ALA A 15 -12.74 9.25 1.98
N ASN A 16 -13.72 9.67 2.78
CA ASN A 16 -13.58 9.88 4.22
C ASN A 16 -14.77 9.20 4.92
N LEU A 17 -14.49 8.48 6.00
CA LEU A 17 -15.49 7.89 6.88
C LEU A 17 -15.20 8.30 8.31
N GLU A 18 -16.22 8.77 9.02
CA GLU A 18 -16.14 9.07 10.46
C GLU A 18 -16.97 8.04 11.25
N ALA A 19 -16.34 7.40 12.23
CA ALA A 19 -16.96 6.51 13.19
C ALA A 19 -16.95 7.14 14.58
N GLN A 20 -18.12 7.21 15.20
CA GLN A 20 -18.29 7.67 16.58
C GLN A 20 -18.31 6.48 17.53
N VAL A 21 -17.32 6.40 18.43
CA VAL A 21 -17.27 5.39 19.49
C VAL A 21 -17.83 6.00 20.77
N PHE A 22 -18.95 5.44 21.24
CA PHE A 22 -19.71 5.90 22.40
C PHE A 22 -19.51 5.02 23.66
N SER A 23 -18.43 4.24 23.76
CA SER A 23 -18.12 3.48 24.97
C SER A 23 -16.95 4.10 25.74
N SER A 24 -17.07 4.14 27.07
CA SER A 24 -15.95 4.39 27.99
C SER A 24 -15.22 3.09 28.38
N GLU A 25 -15.64 1.96 27.81
CA GLU A 25 -15.09 0.63 28.03
C GLU A 25 -14.35 0.12 26.79
N TRP A 26 -13.46 -0.86 26.98
CA TRP A 26 -12.74 -1.57 25.92
C TRP A 26 -13.72 -2.41 25.10
N VAL A 27 -14.20 -1.84 24.01
CA VAL A 27 -15.09 -2.51 23.07
C VAL A 27 -14.34 -2.66 21.75
N TRP A 28 -14.26 -3.89 21.25
CA TRP A 28 -13.82 -4.14 19.87
C TRP A 28 -14.83 -3.49 18.93
N THR A 29 -14.39 -2.44 18.24
CA THR A 29 -15.20 -1.77 17.22
C THR A 29 -14.65 -2.15 15.86
N GLU A 30 -15.45 -2.86 15.07
CA GLU A 30 -15.09 -3.22 13.69
C GLU A 30 -15.48 -2.08 12.74
N LEU A 31 -14.52 -1.60 11.97
CA LEU A 31 -14.73 -0.69 10.85
C LEU A 31 -14.78 -1.54 9.57
N LEU A 32 -15.99 -1.93 9.15
CA LEU A 32 -16.21 -2.60 7.86
C LEU A 32 -16.29 -1.55 6.75
N PHE A 33 -15.37 -1.64 5.79
CA PHE A 33 -15.43 -0.88 4.54
C PHE A 33 -15.93 -1.80 3.42
N ASP A 34 -17.17 -1.61 2.97
CA ASP A 34 -17.66 -2.20 1.72
C ASP A 34 -17.56 -1.14 0.62
N ALA A 35 -16.33 -0.91 0.16
CA ALA A 35 -16.10 -0.07 -0.99
C ALA A 35 -15.00 -0.72 -1.83
N ALA A 36 -15.35 -1.09 -3.06
CA ALA A 36 -14.42 -1.60 -4.05
C ALA A 36 -13.50 -0.46 -4.49
N PHE A 37 -12.43 -0.24 -3.72
CA PHE A 37 -11.45 0.77 -4.03
C PHE A 37 -10.39 0.21 -5.00
N SER A 38 -10.49 0.56 -6.28
CA SER A 38 -9.38 0.41 -7.23
C SER A 38 -8.34 1.51 -6.99
N ASP A 39 -7.04 1.22 -7.12
CA ASP A 39 -5.98 2.23 -7.19
C ASP A 39 -5.92 3.23 -6.02
N ILE A 40 -6.07 2.77 -4.77
CA ILE A 40 -5.70 3.57 -3.59
C ILE A 40 -4.20 3.47 -3.37
N ASP A 41 -3.57 4.61 -3.11
CA ASP A 41 -2.15 4.68 -2.77
C ASP A 41 -1.92 4.78 -1.25
N THR A 42 -2.86 5.37 -0.51
CA THR A 42 -2.71 5.53 0.94
C THR A 42 -4.05 5.47 1.67
N ILE A 43 -4.10 4.71 2.77
CA ILE A 43 -5.19 4.69 3.74
C ILE A 43 -4.63 5.20 5.06
N LYS A 44 -5.27 6.20 5.66
CA LYS A 44 -4.86 6.78 6.95
C LYS A 44 -5.98 6.61 7.96
N PHE A 45 -5.62 6.19 9.16
CA PHE A 45 -6.51 6.04 10.30
C PHE A 45 -6.15 7.08 11.35
N TYR A 46 -7.17 7.76 11.85
CA TYR A 46 -7.02 8.82 12.82
C TYR A 46 -7.95 8.60 14.00
N THR A 47 -7.50 9.00 15.18
CA THR A 47 -8.31 8.94 16.39
C THR A 47 -7.97 10.09 17.33
N THR A 48 -8.94 10.41 18.19
CA THR A 48 -8.73 11.35 19.29
C THR A 48 -8.11 10.70 20.54
N ASN A 49 -7.86 9.39 20.56
CA ASN A 49 -7.29 8.70 21.72
C ASN A 49 -6.11 7.81 21.33
N SER A 50 -4.91 8.36 21.44
CA SER A 50 -3.65 7.75 20.99
C SER A 50 -3.27 6.46 21.74
N GLY A 51 -3.87 6.17 22.90
CA GLY A 51 -3.53 4.99 23.71
C GLY A 51 -4.00 3.65 23.12
N TYR A 52 -4.87 3.67 22.10
CA TYR A 52 -5.60 2.49 21.61
C TYR A 52 -5.17 2.05 20.19
N PHE A 53 -4.23 2.77 19.54
CA PHE A 53 -3.75 2.50 18.18
C PHE A 53 -2.33 1.91 18.16
N ASN A 54 -2.02 1.04 19.13
CA ASN A 54 -0.69 0.42 19.20
C ASN A 54 -0.55 -0.81 18.29
N ASP A 55 -1.65 -1.34 17.76
CA ASP A 55 -1.67 -2.60 17.00
C ASP A 55 -2.55 -2.50 15.75
N PHE A 56 -2.05 -1.76 14.76
CA PHE A 56 -2.63 -1.76 13.42
C PHE A 56 -1.90 -2.80 12.57
N VAL A 57 -2.55 -3.94 12.30
CA VAL A 57 -1.99 -5.04 11.51
C VAL A 57 -2.73 -5.11 10.18
N LEU A 58 -1.97 -4.94 9.09
CA LEU A 58 -2.45 -5.28 7.74
C LEU A 58 -2.08 -6.73 7.47
N ASP A 59 -3.07 -7.63 7.54
CA ASP A 59 -2.90 -9.03 7.17
C ASP A 59 -3.34 -9.28 5.73
N ASN A 60 -2.70 -10.25 5.06
CA ASN A 60 -3.06 -10.71 3.71
C ASN A 60 -2.97 -9.65 2.58
N ILE A 61 -2.01 -8.72 2.64
CA ILE A 61 -1.69 -7.84 1.50
C ILE A 61 -1.09 -8.69 0.37
N GLN A 62 -1.78 -8.75 -0.78
CA GLN A 62 -1.27 -9.40 -1.98
C GLN A 62 -0.62 -8.36 -2.90
N VAL A 63 0.68 -8.50 -3.14
CA VAL A 63 1.42 -7.69 -4.12
C VAL A 63 1.62 -8.54 -5.38
N SER A 64 1.35 -7.97 -6.55
CA SER A 64 1.70 -8.61 -7.82
C SER A 64 3.17 -8.36 -8.14
N ASN A 65 4.03 -9.30 -7.76
CA ASN A 65 5.44 -9.26 -8.16
C ASN A 65 5.52 -9.63 -9.64
N VAL A 66 5.75 -8.65 -10.52
CA VAL A 66 6.10 -8.96 -11.91
C VAL A 66 7.53 -9.47 -11.91
N PRO A 67 7.80 -10.71 -12.36
CA PRO A 67 9.15 -11.21 -12.48
C PRO A 67 9.93 -10.26 -13.40
N ILE A 68 10.99 -9.63 -12.90
CA ILE A 68 11.94 -8.96 -13.78
C ILE A 68 12.39 -10.00 -14.81
N PRO A 69 12.12 -9.78 -16.11
CA PRO A 69 12.33 -10.82 -17.09
C PRO A 69 13.78 -11.28 -17.05
N ALA A 70 14.02 -12.58 -17.19
CA ALA A 70 15.36 -13.14 -17.43
C ALA A 70 16.10 -12.41 -18.58
N ALA A 71 15.35 -11.71 -19.44
CA ALA A 71 15.86 -10.80 -20.45
C ALA A 71 16.84 -9.75 -19.91
N THR A 72 16.72 -9.25 -18.67
CA THR A 72 17.69 -8.29 -18.11
C THR A 72 19.09 -8.90 -18.00
N TRP A 73 19.18 -10.18 -17.64
CA TRP A 73 20.44 -10.94 -17.60
C TRP A 73 20.95 -11.30 -18.99
N LEU A 74 20.04 -11.63 -19.92
CA LEU A 74 20.39 -11.84 -21.33
C LEU A 74 20.90 -10.55 -22.00
N PHE A 75 20.36 -9.39 -21.60
CA PHE A 75 20.79 -8.10 -22.10
C PHE A 75 22.22 -7.78 -21.64
N GLY A 76 22.58 -8.13 -20.41
CA GLY A 76 23.94 -7.96 -19.89
C GLY A 76 24.99 -8.75 -20.68
N SER A 77 24.73 -10.03 -20.97
CA SER A 77 25.66 -10.86 -21.74
C SER A 77 25.70 -10.47 -23.22
N ALA A 78 24.56 -10.13 -23.82
CA ALA A 78 24.47 -9.64 -25.19
C ALA A 78 25.23 -8.31 -25.38
N LEU A 79 25.15 -7.39 -24.42
CA LEU A 79 25.83 -6.09 -24.48
C LEU A 79 27.36 -6.24 -24.40
N ILE A 80 27.85 -7.12 -23.54
CA ILE A 80 29.29 -7.45 -23.47
C ILE A 80 29.75 -8.10 -24.78
N GLY A 81 28.98 -9.04 -25.33
CA GLY A 81 29.26 -9.66 -26.63
C GLY A 81 29.33 -8.63 -27.77
N LEU A 82 28.38 -7.71 -27.82
CA LEU A 82 28.32 -6.64 -28.82
C LEU A 82 29.49 -5.65 -28.69
N ALA A 83 29.84 -5.26 -27.46
CA ALA A 83 30.98 -4.39 -27.19
C ALA A 83 32.32 -5.06 -27.59
N GLY A 84 32.44 -6.37 -27.43
CA GLY A 84 33.61 -7.16 -27.88
C GLY A 84 33.75 -7.20 -29.40
N ILE A 85 32.64 -7.32 -30.14
CA ILE A 85 32.65 -7.32 -31.62
C ILE A 85 33.08 -5.95 -32.16
N LYS A 86 32.66 -4.84 -31.53
CA LYS A 86 33.05 -3.48 -31.92
C LYS A 86 34.56 -3.24 -31.87
N ARG A 87 35.30 -3.95 -31.02
CA ARG A 87 36.75 -3.79 -30.82
C ARG A 87 37.61 -4.55 -31.84
N LYS A 88 37.02 -5.37 -32.72
CA LYS A 88 37.74 -6.14 -33.76
C LYS A 88 37.80 -5.45 -35.14
N LYS A 89 37.52 -4.16 -35.19
CA LYS A 89 37.92 -3.27 -36.29
C LYS A 89 38.98 -2.31 -35.77
#